data_AF-A0A2D9C843-F1
#
_entry.id   AF-A0A2D9C843-F1
#
_cell.length_a   1.000
_cell.length_b   1.000
_cell.length_c   1.000
_cell.angle_alpha   90.00
_cell.angle_beta   90.00
_cell.angle_gamma   90.00
#
_symmetry.space_group_name_H-M   'P 1'
#
loop_
_entity.id
_entity.type
_entity.pdbx_description
1 polymer ?
#
loop_
_entity_poly.entity_id
_entity_poly.type
_entity_poly.pdbx_seq_one_letter_code
_entity_poly.pdbx_strand_id
1 'polypeptide(L)'
;MNTPITTNRPRHLLALSVFAGSALTLCAGTAGAASPGGDQFANLPEKVVLTGIVRDFKERGVEGGHTDFEYRPAGGFGHYMGIVSDYLGEDDKPVFNSTGFKVSSDWKDVDNRKMISAKPYITRLDGDRSGSLGSSAGAIHDSSAFDKWFRDTPGVNVSKPLDLTLVRQSNSNVYVFDDKQDATYANLGGFFPVNGELFGNSAGDNKNFHFTFELQTEFTYDEDGGMSFTFTGDDDVWVFIDGHLVIDIGGVHSAVSQTIDLDRLDWLEDGQRYKLSFFFAERHRTQSNFRIETTMQLRTVQLPPTAALYD
;
A
#
# COMPACT_ATOMS: atom_id res chain seq x y z
N MET A 1 9.87 9.88 -46.03
CA MET A 1 9.87 8.84 -44.97
C MET A 1 10.15 9.57 -43.67
N ASN A 2 9.16 9.57 -42.78
CA ASN A 2 9.09 10.45 -41.62
C ASN A 2 10.16 10.11 -40.57
N THR A 3 10.87 11.14 -40.14
CA THR A 3 11.67 11.21 -38.91
C THR A 3 10.75 11.20 -37.67
N PRO A 4 11.14 10.55 -36.56
CA PRO A 4 10.40 10.65 -35.31
C PRO A 4 10.69 11.98 -34.61
N ILE A 5 9.63 12.63 -34.16
CA ILE A 5 9.68 13.83 -33.33
C ILE A 5 9.91 13.38 -31.89
N THR A 6 11.09 13.65 -31.35
CA THR A 6 11.36 13.57 -29.92
C THR A 6 10.89 14.87 -29.27
N THR A 7 9.79 14.81 -28.52
CA THR A 7 9.36 15.93 -27.66
C THR A 7 10.16 15.89 -26.36
N ASN A 8 11.27 16.63 -26.31
CA ASN A 8 11.89 17.03 -25.05
C ASN A 8 10.94 18.03 -24.35
N ARG A 9 10.27 17.62 -23.27
CA ARG A 9 9.57 18.55 -22.37
C ARG A 9 10.47 18.86 -21.15
N PRO A 10 10.76 20.14 -20.87
CA PRO A 10 11.54 20.50 -19.69
C PRO A 10 10.71 20.28 -18.41
N ARG A 11 11.27 19.55 -17.44
CA ARG A 11 10.73 19.42 -16.08
C ARG A 11 11.13 20.64 -15.25
N HIS A 12 10.14 21.34 -14.71
CA HIS A 12 10.37 22.43 -13.77
C HIS A 12 10.75 21.85 -12.40
N LEU A 13 12.04 21.94 -12.04
CA LEU A 13 12.45 21.81 -10.64
C LEU A 13 11.93 23.03 -9.87
N LEU A 14 11.00 22.83 -8.94
CA LEU A 14 10.74 23.83 -7.91
C LEU A 14 11.90 23.81 -6.91
N ALA A 15 12.73 24.86 -6.96
CA ALA A 15 13.83 25.06 -6.03
C ALA A 15 13.30 25.54 -4.67
N LEU A 16 13.67 24.84 -3.60
CA LEU A 16 13.43 25.21 -2.22
C LEU A 16 14.35 26.40 -1.84
N SER A 17 13.78 27.61 -1.71
CA SER A 17 14.55 28.80 -1.33
C SER A 17 14.77 28.88 0.19
N VAL A 18 16.03 28.78 0.62
CA VAL A 18 16.48 29.11 1.99
C VAL A 18 16.79 30.61 2.04
N PHE A 19 16.08 31.38 2.89
CA PHE A 19 16.42 32.77 3.15
C PHE A 19 17.26 32.92 4.42
N ALA A 20 18.41 33.58 4.25
CA ALA A 20 19.31 34.00 5.32
C ALA A 20 18.79 35.28 6.01
N GLY A 21 18.85 35.31 7.34
CA GLY A 21 18.41 36.44 8.15
C GLY A 21 19.45 37.57 8.22
N SER A 22 18.96 38.81 8.17
CA SER A 22 19.64 40.01 8.68
C SER A 22 18.59 40.97 9.21
N ALA A 23 18.79 41.44 10.43
CA ALA A 23 17.83 42.20 11.23
C ALA A 23 17.74 43.68 10.81
N LEU A 24 16.53 44.26 10.88
CA LEU A 24 16.34 45.69 11.16
C LEU A 24 14.91 45.97 11.68
N THR A 25 14.80 46.93 12.59
CA THR A 25 13.68 47.18 13.53
C THR A 25 12.60 48.15 13.02
N LEU A 26 11.37 47.92 13.51
CA LEU A 26 10.04 48.54 13.38
C LEU A 26 9.86 49.99 12.89
N CYS A 27 8.77 50.20 12.13
CA CYS A 27 7.76 51.24 12.39
C CYS A 27 6.33 50.69 12.15
N ALA A 28 5.43 51.01 13.09
CA ALA A 28 4.06 50.53 13.15
C ALA A 28 3.13 51.30 12.19
N GLY A 29 2.47 50.56 11.32
CA GLY A 29 1.22 50.95 10.67
C GLY A 29 0.18 49.91 11.03
N THR A 30 -0.99 50.35 11.50
CA THR A 30 -2.15 49.49 11.75
C THR A 30 -2.71 49.01 10.41
N ALA A 31 -2.04 48.04 9.80
CA ALA A 31 -2.67 47.12 8.86
C ALA A 31 -3.51 46.17 9.71
N GLY A 32 -4.80 46.01 9.37
CA GLY A 32 -5.56 44.88 9.86
C GLY A 32 -4.76 43.62 9.54
N ALA A 33 -4.35 42.89 10.57
CA ALA A 33 -3.66 41.63 10.39
C ALA A 33 -4.62 40.69 9.64
N ALA A 34 -4.42 40.55 8.33
CA ALA A 34 -4.85 39.35 7.65
C ALA A 34 -4.19 38.19 8.40
N SER A 35 -5.00 37.32 8.98
CA SER A 35 -4.52 36.13 9.68
C SER A 35 -3.54 35.39 8.75
N PRO A 36 -2.28 35.15 9.14
CA PRO A 36 -1.37 34.43 8.28
C PRO A 36 -1.80 32.96 8.25
N GLY A 37 -2.24 32.49 7.09
CA GLY A 37 -2.37 31.08 6.76
C GLY A 37 -3.66 30.41 7.21
N GLY A 38 -4.71 30.50 6.39
CA GLY A 38 -5.74 29.45 6.39
C GLY A 38 -5.15 28.15 5.82
N ASP A 39 -5.72 27.00 6.20
CA ASP A 39 -5.36 25.72 5.60
C ASP A 39 -5.59 25.77 4.08
N GLN A 40 -4.51 25.70 3.31
CA GLN A 40 -4.57 25.80 1.85
C GLN A 40 -5.32 24.61 1.20
N PHE A 41 -5.53 23.54 1.97
CA PHE A 41 -6.23 22.33 1.57
C PHE A 41 -7.59 22.18 2.28
N ALA A 42 -8.15 23.27 2.82
CA ALA A 42 -9.45 23.26 3.51
C ALA A 42 -10.62 22.78 2.63
N ASN A 43 -10.46 22.77 1.30
CA ASN A 43 -11.43 22.21 0.36
C ASN A 43 -11.42 20.66 0.31
N LEU A 44 -10.39 20.01 0.86
CA LEU A 44 -10.28 18.56 0.93
C LEU A 44 -10.93 18.03 2.22
N PRO A 45 -11.61 16.86 2.17
CA PRO A 45 -12.23 16.30 3.36
C PRO A 45 -11.19 15.98 4.44
N GLU A 46 -11.52 16.19 5.72
CA GLU A 46 -10.59 15.87 6.82
C GLU A 46 -10.32 14.37 6.94
N LYS A 47 -11.26 13.53 6.48
CA LYS A 47 -11.19 12.07 6.56
C LYS A 47 -11.73 11.42 5.29
N VAL A 48 -11.17 10.29 4.93
CA VAL A 48 -11.67 9.38 3.90
C VAL A 48 -11.84 8.00 4.53
N VAL A 49 -13.03 7.40 4.36
CA VAL A 49 -13.31 6.03 4.83
C VAL A 49 -13.30 5.09 3.64
N LEU A 50 -12.47 4.06 3.71
CA LEU A 50 -12.31 3.05 2.67
C LEU A 50 -12.74 1.70 3.25
N THR A 51 -13.74 1.07 2.65
CA THR A 51 -14.24 -0.24 3.07
C THR A 51 -13.64 -1.33 2.20
N GLY A 52 -12.90 -2.24 2.82
CA GLY A 52 -12.42 -3.46 2.20
C GLY A 52 -13.03 -4.71 2.82
N ILE A 53 -12.48 -5.88 2.48
CA ILE A 53 -12.85 -7.18 3.03
C ILE A 53 -11.64 -7.76 3.76
N VAL A 54 -11.81 -8.06 5.05
CA VAL A 54 -10.86 -8.87 5.81
C VAL A 54 -11.31 -10.32 5.80
N ARG A 55 -10.37 -11.24 5.59
CA ARG A 55 -10.62 -12.70 5.62
C ARG A 55 -9.68 -13.35 6.60
N ASP A 56 -10.24 -14.10 7.53
CA ASP A 56 -9.52 -14.80 8.57
C ASP A 56 -9.27 -16.26 8.18
N PHE A 57 -8.07 -16.76 8.48
CA PHE A 57 -7.57 -18.07 8.13
C PHE A 57 -7.12 -18.79 9.39
N LYS A 58 -7.28 -20.10 9.37
CA LYS A 58 -6.68 -20.96 10.37
C LYS A 58 -5.20 -21.18 10.05
N GLU A 59 -4.33 -21.17 11.05
CA GLU A 59 -2.92 -21.49 10.88
C GLU A 59 -2.70 -22.93 10.38
N ARG A 60 -1.63 -23.16 9.62
CA ARG A 60 -1.35 -24.45 8.93
C ARG A 60 -1.42 -25.69 9.82
N GLY A 61 -1.08 -25.55 11.10
CA GLY A 61 -0.98 -26.66 12.05
C GLY A 61 -2.32 -27.15 12.61
N VAL A 62 -3.42 -26.42 12.41
CA VAL A 62 -4.73 -26.79 12.93
C VAL A 62 -5.62 -27.43 11.87
N GLU A 63 -6.70 -28.09 12.29
CA GLU A 63 -7.66 -28.70 11.38
C GLU A 63 -8.35 -27.64 10.49
N GLY A 64 -8.26 -27.81 9.17
CA GLY A 64 -8.70 -26.83 8.19
C GLY A 64 -7.74 -25.64 8.01
N GLY A 65 -6.52 -25.74 8.54
CA GLY A 65 -5.47 -24.74 8.41
C GLY A 65 -5.04 -24.49 6.97
N HIS A 66 -4.82 -23.22 6.63
CA HIS A 66 -4.29 -22.84 5.32
C HIS A 66 -2.77 -23.03 5.28
N THR A 67 -2.25 -23.57 4.17
CA THR A 67 -0.85 -24.01 4.09
C THR A 67 0.17 -22.90 4.24
N ASP A 68 -0.15 -21.66 3.86
CA ASP A 68 0.78 -20.53 3.89
C ASP A 68 0.84 -19.76 5.22
N PHE A 69 -0.13 -19.94 6.12
CA PHE A 69 -0.21 -19.23 7.40
C PHE A 69 0.59 -19.98 8.48
N GLU A 70 1.61 -19.34 9.04
CA GLU A 70 2.76 -19.92 9.76
C GLU A 70 3.75 -20.71 8.87
N TYR A 71 3.70 -20.54 7.55
CA TYR A 71 4.72 -21.15 6.69
C TYR A 71 6.07 -20.47 6.86
N ARG A 72 7.12 -21.28 7.01
CA ARG A 72 8.51 -20.81 7.06
C ARG A 72 9.13 -20.85 5.66
N PRO A 73 9.54 -19.71 5.10
CA PRO A 73 10.16 -19.68 3.78
C PRO A 73 11.43 -20.52 3.71
N ALA A 74 11.63 -21.25 2.60
CA ALA A 74 12.82 -22.08 2.39
C ALA A 74 14.12 -21.23 2.36
N GLY A 75 14.05 -20.02 1.79
CA GLY A 75 15.13 -19.02 1.82
C GLY A 75 15.24 -18.24 3.15
N GLY A 76 14.51 -18.64 4.18
CA GLY A 76 14.38 -17.97 5.47
C GLY A 76 13.54 -16.69 5.41
N PHE A 77 13.16 -16.17 6.59
CA PHE A 77 12.42 -14.91 6.70
C PHE A 77 13.16 -13.74 6.03
N GLY A 78 12.40 -12.84 5.41
CA GLY A 78 12.86 -11.64 4.72
C GLY A 78 11.81 -11.13 3.74
N HIS A 79 12.12 -10.00 3.11
CA HIS A 79 11.34 -9.41 2.02
C HIS A 79 11.61 -10.17 0.72
N TYR A 80 10.55 -10.50 0.00
CA TYR A 80 10.53 -11.21 -1.28
C TYR A 80 9.74 -10.37 -2.29
N MET A 81 10.08 -10.52 -3.57
CA MET A 81 9.34 -9.95 -4.69
C MET A 81 9.04 -11.01 -5.74
N GLY A 82 8.07 -10.73 -6.61
CA GLY A 82 7.70 -11.58 -7.74
C GLY A 82 6.81 -12.76 -7.35
N ILE A 83 6.18 -12.73 -6.17
CA ILE A 83 5.16 -13.70 -5.77
C ILE A 83 3.95 -13.58 -6.70
N VAL A 84 3.52 -12.34 -6.96
CA VAL A 84 2.40 -12.03 -7.85
C VAL A 84 2.89 -11.60 -9.24
N SER A 85 2.01 -11.74 -10.22
CA SER A 85 2.17 -11.24 -11.58
C SER A 85 2.16 -9.71 -11.59
N ASP A 86 2.74 -9.13 -12.65
CA ASP A 86 2.72 -7.70 -12.91
C ASP A 86 1.30 -7.16 -13.14
N TYR A 87 0.37 -8.04 -13.53
CA TYR A 87 -1.01 -7.70 -13.86
C TYR A 87 -2.00 -8.47 -13.01
N LEU A 88 -3.10 -7.81 -12.63
CA LEU A 88 -4.27 -8.48 -12.04
C LEU A 88 -4.90 -9.46 -13.04
N GLY A 89 -5.57 -10.47 -12.50
CA GLY A 89 -6.39 -11.40 -13.27
C GLY A 89 -7.70 -10.76 -13.72
N GLU A 90 -8.45 -11.47 -14.55
CA GLU A 90 -9.76 -11.01 -15.05
C GLU A 90 -10.80 -10.77 -13.93
N ASP A 91 -10.58 -11.32 -12.74
CA ASP A 91 -11.42 -11.15 -11.55
C ASP A 91 -10.93 -10.04 -10.60
N ASP A 92 -10.06 -9.15 -11.09
CA ASP A 92 -9.41 -8.08 -10.31
C ASP A 92 -8.66 -8.61 -9.06
N LYS A 93 -8.06 -9.82 -9.15
CA LYS A 93 -7.27 -10.43 -8.07
C LYS A 93 -5.79 -10.59 -8.45
N PRO A 94 -4.86 -10.61 -7.48
CA PRO A 94 -3.46 -10.90 -7.76
C PRO A 94 -3.32 -12.31 -8.31
N VAL A 95 -2.53 -12.47 -9.37
CA VAL A 95 -2.26 -13.77 -9.99
C VAL A 95 -0.93 -14.29 -9.46
N PHE A 96 -0.89 -15.53 -8.99
CA PHE A 96 0.37 -16.19 -8.63
C PHE A 96 1.33 -16.22 -9.82
N ASN A 97 2.57 -15.79 -9.61
CA ASN A 97 3.63 -15.82 -10.63
C ASN A 97 4.74 -16.80 -10.25
N SER A 98 5.18 -16.75 -8.99
CA SER A 98 6.23 -17.64 -8.48
C SER A 98 6.11 -17.77 -6.97
N THR A 99 6.97 -18.59 -6.36
CA THR A 99 7.09 -18.65 -4.90
C THR A 99 7.88 -17.45 -4.32
N GLY A 100 8.16 -16.41 -5.11
CA GLY A 100 8.90 -15.22 -4.72
C GLY A 100 10.41 -15.43 -4.65
N PHE A 101 11.18 -14.35 -4.82
CA PHE A 101 12.64 -14.32 -4.69
C PHE A 101 13.05 -13.33 -3.61
N LYS A 102 13.96 -13.75 -2.71
CA LYS A 102 14.37 -12.92 -1.58
C LYS A 102 15.12 -11.67 -2.07
N VAL A 103 14.74 -10.49 -1.57
CA VAL A 103 15.44 -9.23 -1.89
C VAL A 103 16.81 -9.24 -1.23
N SER A 104 17.86 -9.06 -2.03
CA SER A 104 19.26 -8.98 -1.57
C SER A 104 19.72 -7.53 -1.37
N SER A 105 19.19 -6.61 -2.19
CA SER A 105 19.34 -5.16 -2.00
C SER A 105 18.11 -4.43 -2.51
N ASP A 106 17.69 -3.37 -1.81
CA ASP A 106 16.49 -2.61 -2.16
C ASP A 106 16.70 -1.78 -3.43
N TRP A 107 15.65 -1.69 -4.26
CA TRP A 107 15.52 -0.63 -5.26
C TRP A 107 15.13 0.65 -4.55
N LYS A 108 15.67 1.77 -5.02
CA LYS A 108 15.41 3.07 -4.42
C LYS A 108 15.25 4.14 -5.49
N ASP A 109 14.35 5.07 -5.25
CA ASP A 109 14.24 6.27 -6.06
C ASP A 109 15.38 7.27 -5.79
N VAL A 110 15.35 8.37 -6.53
CA VAL A 110 16.26 9.52 -6.40
C VAL A 110 16.26 10.13 -4.98
N ASP A 111 15.15 10.03 -4.25
CA ASP A 111 14.98 10.54 -2.88
C ASP A 111 15.34 9.49 -1.80
N ASN A 112 15.91 8.36 -2.20
CA ASN A 112 16.30 7.26 -1.32
C ASN A 112 15.14 6.55 -0.61
N ARG A 113 13.90 6.74 -1.07
CA ARG A 113 12.74 5.91 -0.69
C ARG A 113 12.82 4.58 -1.43
N LYS A 114 12.40 3.51 -0.78
CA LYS A 114 12.36 2.18 -1.41
C LYS A 114 11.23 2.12 -2.43
N MET A 115 11.46 1.40 -3.52
CA MET A 115 10.44 1.16 -4.55
C MET A 115 10.48 -0.30 -5.01
N ILE A 116 9.48 -0.69 -5.80
CA ILE A 116 9.43 -2.00 -6.44
C ILE A 116 10.66 -2.24 -7.35
N SER A 117 10.95 -3.51 -7.63
CA SER A 117 11.90 -3.89 -8.69
C SER A 117 11.53 -3.29 -10.05
N ALA A 118 12.49 -3.21 -10.96
CA ALA A 118 12.29 -2.58 -12.26
C ALA A 118 11.16 -3.26 -13.06
N LYS A 119 10.18 -2.46 -13.50
CA LYS A 119 9.08 -2.87 -14.36
C LYS A 119 9.15 -2.13 -15.70
N PRO A 120 8.76 -2.75 -16.83
CA PRO A 120 8.80 -2.09 -18.13
C PRO A 120 7.83 -0.91 -18.25
N TYR A 121 6.80 -0.85 -17.39
CA TYR A 121 5.79 0.19 -17.37
C TYR A 121 6.07 1.29 -16.34
N ILE A 122 7.04 1.14 -15.42
CA ILE A 122 7.40 2.18 -14.45
C ILE A 122 8.64 2.92 -14.94
N THR A 123 8.48 4.20 -15.25
CA THR A 123 9.55 5.07 -15.73
C THR A 123 10.64 5.24 -14.66
N ARG A 124 11.86 4.89 -15.04
CA ARG A 124 13.09 5.11 -14.26
C ARG A 124 13.51 6.56 -14.40
N LEU A 125 13.90 7.17 -13.28
CA LEU A 125 14.46 8.51 -13.24
C LEU A 125 15.98 8.46 -13.06
N ASP A 126 16.65 9.49 -13.57
CA ASP A 126 18.07 9.69 -13.30
C ASP A 126 18.29 9.84 -11.79
N GLY A 127 19.19 9.03 -11.24
CA GLY A 127 19.44 8.95 -9.79
C GLY A 127 18.76 7.78 -9.08
N ASP A 128 17.81 7.09 -9.73
CA ASP A 128 17.28 5.83 -9.20
C ASP A 128 18.40 4.78 -9.06
N ARG A 129 18.36 4.00 -7.99
CA ARG A 129 19.33 2.94 -7.70
C ARG A 129 18.68 1.58 -7.83
N SER A 130 19.35 0.70 -8.58
CA SER A 130 18.91 -0.67 -8.75
C SER A 130 19.20 -1.49 -7.49
N GLY A 131 18.22 -2.29 -7.09
CA GLY A 131 18.38 -3.38 -6.14
C GLY A 131 18.75 -4.70 -6.83
N SER A 132 18.62 -5.80 -6.09
CA SER A 132 18.86 -7.15 -6.60
C SER A 132 18.01 -8.18 -5.86
N LEU A 133 17.59 -9.22 -6.59
CA LEU A 133 16.97 -10.41 -6.03
C LEU A 133 18.03 -11.50 -5.85
N GLY A 134 17.91 -12.27 -4.78
CA GLY A 134 18.67 -13.49 -4.57
C GLY A 134 18.12 -14.64 -5.40
N SER A 135 18.87 -15.73 -5.47
CA SER A 135 18.44 -16.98 -6.12
C SER A 135 17.52 -17.83 -5.23
N SER A 136 17.44 -17.53 -3.93
CA SER A 136 16.58 -18.23 -2.98
C SER A 136 15.12 -17.85 -3.16
N ALA A 137 14.30 -18.86 -3.48
CA ALA A 137 12.86 -18.74 -3.59
C ALA A 137 12.14 -19.44 -2.41
N GLY A 138 10.80 -19.40 -2.40
CA GLY A 138 9.99 -20.20 -1.48
C GLY A 138 9.37 -19.41 -0.34
N ALA A 139 8.95 -18.16 -0.58
CA ALA A 139 8.19 -17.34 0.37
C ALA A 139 6.81 -17.92 0.71
N ILE A 140 6.19 -18.58 -0.28
CA ILE A 140 4.87 -19.23 -0.20
C ILE A 140 4.92 -20.61 -0.89
N HIS A 141 3.91 -21.47 -0.70
CA HIS A 141 3.92 -22.84 -1.21
C HIS A 141 3.77 -22.94 -2.73
N ASP A 142 2.58 -22.63 -3.23
CA ASP A 142 2.19 -22.86 -4.61
C ASP A 142 0.97 -22.01 -5.00
N SER A 143 0.62 -22.06 -6.28
CA SER A 143 -0.51 -21.31 -6.83
C SER A 143 -1.86 -21.73 -6.23
N SER A 144 -2.05 -23.00 -5.88
CA SER A 144 -3.31 -23.49 -5.31
C SER A 144 -3.56 -22.91 -3.93
N ALA A 145 -2.52 -22.81 -3.10
CA ALA A 145 -2.60 -22.14 -1.81
C ALA A 145 -2.87 -20.64 -1.99
N PHE A 146 -2.08 -19.96 -2.83
CA PHE A 146 -2.23 -18.51 -3.05
C PHE A 146 -3.62 -18.10 -3.56
N ASP A 147 -4.24 -18.92 -4.43
CA ASP A 147 -5.54 -18.63 -5.04
C ASP A 147 -6.68 -18.41 -4.02
N LYS A 148 -6.50 -18.86 -2.78
CA LYS A 148 -7.50 -18.73 -1.71
C LYS A 148 -7.34 -17.49 -0.85
N TRP A 149 -6.23 -16.75 -0.96
CA TRP A 149 -5.91 -15.64 -0.06
C TRP A 149 -6.97 -14.54 -0.12
N PHE A 150 -7.38 -14.13 -1.33
CA PHE A 150 -8.31 -13.02 -1.52
C PHE A 150 -9.67 -13.47 -2.08
N ARG A 151 -10.07 -14.71 -1.77
CA ARG A 151 -11.34 -15.30 -2.21
C ARG A 151 -12.04 -16.00 -1.06
N ASP A 152 -13.32 -15.74 -0.88
CA ASP A 152 -14.15 -16.44 0.11
C ASP A 152 -14.28 -17.91 -0.31
N THR A 153 -13.67 -18.79 0.47
CA THR A 153 -13.57 -20.21 0.15
C THR A 153 -14.16 -21.02 1.30
N PRO A 154 -15.33 -21.68 1.11
CA PRO A 154 -15.98 -22.46 2.15
C PRO A 154 -15.04 -23.47 2.81
N GLY A 155 -14.98 -23.44 4.14
CA GLY A 155 -14.12 -24.32 4.93
C GLY A 155 -12.65 -23.90 5.03
N VAL A 156 -12.22 -22.83 4.34
CA VAL A 156 -10.84 -22.32 4.35
C VAL A 156 -10.73 -20.99 5.08
N ASN A 157 -11.63 -20.04 4.80
CA ASN A 157 -11.65 -18.74 5.43
C ASN A 157 -13.09 -18.28 5.75
N VAL A 158 -13.19 -17.26 6.60
CA VAL A 158 -14.42 -16.50 6.85
C VAL A 158 -14.09 -15.02 6.76
N SER A 159 -15.04 -14.20 6.31
CA SER A 159 -14.78 -12.80 5.96
C SER A 159 -15.77 -11.83 6.60
N LYS A 160 -15.36 -10.56 6.74
CA LYS A 160 -16.23 -9.44 7.09
C LYS A 160 -15.74 -8.15 6.39
N PRO A 161 -16.62 -7.16 6.19
CA PRO A 161 -16.17 -5.81 5.85
C PRO A 161 -15.27 -5.22 6.93
N LEU A 162 -14.29 -4.43 6.50
CA LEU A 162 -13.39 -3.68 7.37
C LEU A 162 -13.19 -2.27 6.82
N ASP A 163 -13.45 -1.27 7.67
CA ASP A 163 -13.25 0.14 7.33
C ASP A 163 -11.87 0.62 7.76
N LEU A 164 -11.18 1.32 6.86
CA LEU A 164 -9.98 2.10 7.15
C LEU A 164 -10.32 3.58 7.05
N THR A 165 -10.02 4.34 8.10
CA THR A 165 -10.19 5.80 8.09
C THR A 165 -8.84 6.48 7.91
N LEU A 166 -8.60 7.05 6.74
CA LEU A 166 -7.43 7.88 6.48
C LEU A 166 -7.74 9.32 6.92
N VAL A 167 -6.82 9.93 7.66
CA VAL A 167 -6.95 11.29 8.19
C VAL A 167 -6.00 12.23 7.47
N ARG A 168 -6.53 13.35 6.98
CA ARG A 168 -5.74 14.40 6.34
C ARG A 168 -4.83 15.06 7.38
N GLN A 169 -3.55 15.18 7.07
CA GLN A 169 -2.59 15.85 7.94
C GLN A 169 -2.75 17.37 7.81
N SER A 170 -2.62 18.07 8.94
CA SER A 170 -2.83 19.52 9.05
C SER A 170 -2.06 20.31 7.99
N ASN A 171 -2.76 21.22 7.31
CA ASN A 171 -2.19 22.10 6.27
C ASN A 171 -1.46 21.32 5.13
N SER A 172 -1.93 20.11 4.82
CA SER A 172 -1.43 19.27 3.74
C SER A 172 -2.59 18.61 2.94
N ASN A 173 -2.26 18.08 1.77
CA ASN A 173 -3.08 17.13 1.01
C ASN A 173 -2.75 15.66 1.33
N VAL A 174 -1.91 15.40 2.34
CA VAL A 174 -1.50 14.04 2.70
C VAL A 174 -2.54 13.40 3.61
N TYR A 175 -3.01 12.23 3.21
CA TYR A 175 -3.89 11.37 3.99
C TYR A 175 -3.08 10.21 4.59
N VAL A 176 -3.29 9.94 5.87
CA VAL A 176 -2.58 8.89 6.60
C VAL A 176 -3.55 7.98 7.33
N PHE A 177 -3.37 6.68 7.16
CA PHE A 177 -3.78 5.69 8.14
C PHE A 177 -2.51 5.13 8.77
N ASP A 178 -2.46 5.04 10.11
CA ASP A 178 -1.32 4.50 10.85
C ASP A 178 -1.85 3.74 12.06
N ASP A 179 -1.66 2.41 12.08
CA ASP A 179 -2.10 1.54 13.18
C ASP A 179 -1.60 2.01 14.55
N LYS A 180 -0.44 2.68 14.60
CA LYS A 180 0.18 3.16 15.84
C LYS A 180 -0.48 4.41 16.39
N GLN A 181 -1.22 5.14 15.56
CA GLN A 181 -1.90 6.38 15.92
C GLN A 181 -3.42 6.25 15.87
N ASP A 182 -3.95 5.23 15.19
CA ASP A 182 -5.37 4.98 15.10
C ASP A 182 -5.97 4.61 16.46
N ALA A 183 -7.13 5.20 16.79
CA ALA A 183 -7.78 5.02 18.08
C ALA A 183 -8.19 3.56 18.36
N THR A 184 -8.41 2.76 17.32
CA THR A 184 -8.77 1.35 17.39
C THR A 184 -7.54 0.48 17.62
N TYR A 185 -6.43 0.77 16.93
CA TYR A 185 -5.27 -0.11 16.84
C TYR A 185 -4.11 0.26 17.76
N ALA A 186 -3.95 1.53 18.13
CA ALA A 186 -2.81 2.00 18.91
C ALA A 186 -2.65 1.23 20.25
N ASN A 187 -3.76 0.96 20.93
CA ASN A 187 -3.77 0.20 22.19
C ASN A 187 -3.66 -1.32 22.00
N LEU A 188 -3.80 -1.81 20.76
CA LEU A 188 -3.60 -3.22 20.41
C LEU A 188 -2.13 -3.53 20.11
N GLY A 189 -1.30 -2.51 19.88
CA GLY A 189 0.12 -2.67 19.58
C GLY A 189 0.40 -3.19 18.16
N GLY A 190 -0.53 -2.96 17.23
CA GLY A 190 -0.44 -3.38 15.84
C GLY A 190 -1.80 -3.41 15.14
N PHE A 191 -1.79 -3.67 13.84
CA PHE A 191 -3.00 -3.80 13.03
C PHE A 191 -3.63 -5.18 13.21
N PHE A 192 -4.58 -5.28 14.15
CA PHE A 192 -5.25 -6.54 14.47
C PHE A 192 -6.78 -6.43 14.35
N PRO A 193 -7.31 -6.34 13.12
CA PRO A 193 -8.71 -5.98 12.85
C PRO A 193 -9.75 -7.03 13.23
N VAL A 194 -9.32 -8.26 13.55
CA VAL A 194 -10.20 -9.42 13.79
C VAL A 194 -9.86 -10.15 15.09
N ASN A 195 -9.18 -9.49 16.05
CA ASN A 195 -8.93 -10.06 17.36
C ASN A 195 -10.24 -10.50 18.05
N GLY A 196 -10.30 -11.77 18.44
CA GLY A 196 -11.47 -12.36 19.11
C GLY A 196 -12.73 -12.48 18.24
N GLU A 197 -12.62 -12.21 16.94
CA GLU A 197 -13.70 -12.33 15.96
C GLU A 197 -13.41 -13.46 14.97
N LEU A 198 -14.38 -13.79 14.10
CA LEU A 198 -14.20 -14.80 13.04
C LEU A 198 -13.75 -16.16 13.58
N PHE A 199 -12.59 -16.70 13.20
CA PHE A 199 -12.04 -17.93 13.78
C PHE A 199 -11.34 -17.74 15.13
N GLY A 200 -11.21 -16.49 15.59
CA GLY A 200 -10.65 -16.12 16.88
C GLY A 200 -9.18 -15.69 16.79
N ASN A 201 -8.46 -15.78 17.90
CA ASN A 201 -7.04 -15.45 17.95
C ASN A 201 -6.17 -16.64 17.57
N SER A 202 -4.95 -16.35 17.11
CA SER A 202 -3.94 -17.37 16.82
C SER A 202 -3.63 -18.20 18.07
N ALA A 203 -3.35 -19.49 17.89
CA ALA A 203 -3.24 -20.42 19.01
C ALA A 203 -2.15 -19.99 20.00
N GLY A 204 -2.51 -19.89 21.28
CA GLY A 204 -1.60 -19.49 22.36
C GLY A 204 -1.31 -17.99 22.44
N ASP A 205 -2.04 -17.16 21.69
CA ASP A 205 -1.88 -15.71 21.66
C ASP A 205 -3.21 -14.98 21.94
N ASN A 206 -3.14 -13.69 22.27
CA ASN A 206 -4.30 -12.81 22.37
C ASN A 206 -4.53 -11.98 21.09
N LYS A 207 -3.72 -12.22 20.05
CA LYS A 207 -3.83 -11.62 18.73
C LYS A 207 -4.18 -12.63 17.65
N ASN A 208 -4.84 -12.17 16.59
CA ASN A 208 -5.00 -12.88 15.33
C ASN A 208 -3.92 -12.41 14.35
N PHE A 209 -3.07 -13.33 13.88
CA PHE A 209 -1.97 -13.11 12.92
C PHE A 209 -2.21 -13.79 11.57
N HIS A 210 -3.44 -14.20 11.28
CA HIS A 210 -3.72 -15.08 10.15
C HIS A 210 -4.87 -14.56 9.31
N PHE A 211 -4.68 -13.40 8.70
CA PHE A 211 -5.73 -12.76 7.92
C PHE A 211 -5.20 -12.09 6.65
N THR A 212 -6.10 -11.89 5.70
CA THR A 212 -5.86 -11.03 4.53
C THR A 212 -6.80 -9.86 4.56
N PHE A 213 -6.40 -8.76 3.92
CA PHE A 213 -7.24 -7.61 3.68
C PHE A 213 -7.16 -7.20 2.21
N GLU A 214 -8.33 -7.02 1.60
CA GLU A 214 -8.48 -6.57 0.23
C GLU A 214 -9.26 -5.25 0.21
N LEU A 215 -8.75 -4.26 -0.52
CA LEU A 215 -9.41 -2.97 -0.70
C LEU A 215 -9.34 -2.55 -2.18
N GLN A 216 -10.47 -2.11 -2.71
CA GLN A 216 -10.53 -1.44 -4.01
C GLN A 216 -11.09 -0.02 -3.83
N THR A 217 -10.43 0.94 -4.47
CA THR A 217 -10.80 2.35 -4.44
C THR A 217 -10.51 3.00 -5.79
N GLU A 218 -10.99 4.22 -6.01
CA GLU A 218 -10.74 5.00 -7.21
C GLU A 218 -10.13 6.35 -6.84
N PHE A 219 -9.35 6.91 -7.77
CA PHE A 219 -8.82 8.26 -7.71
C PHE A 219 -8.81 8.90 -9.10
N THR A 220 -8.75 10.22 -9.15
CA THR A 220 -8.49 10.97 -10.40
C THR A 220 -7.03 11.36 -10.42
N TYR A 221 -6.33 11.07 -11.53
CA TYR A 221 -4.93 11.50 -11.70
C TYR A 221 -4.88 12.99 -12.02
N ASP A 222 -3.93 13.69 -11.38
CA ASP A 222 -3.64 15.11 -11.53
C ASP A 222 -2.13 15.21 -11.81
N GLU A 223 -1.78 15.55 -13.05
CA GLU A 223 -0.38 15.58 -13.50
C GLU A 223 0.46 16.65 -12.79
N ASP A 224 -0.18 17.71 -12.28
CA ASP A 224 0.48 18.79 -11.54
C ASP A 224 0.44 18.56 -10.02
N GLY A 225 -0.25 17.50 -9.57
CA GLY A 225 -0.50 17.22 -8.16
C GLY A 225 0.66 16.55 -7.41
N GLY A 226 1.69 16.07 -8.11
CA GLY A 226 2.81 15.33 -7.51
C GLY A 226 2.33 14.11 -6.72
N MET A 227 1.41 13.34 -7.30
CA MET A 227 0.69 12.29 -6.60
C MET A 227 1.60 11.13 -6.21
N SER A 228 1.49 10.66 -4.97
CA SER A 228 2.26 9.51 -4.47
C SER A 228 1.45 8.62 -3.55
N PHE A 229 1.88 7.36 -3.47
CA PHE A 229 1.35 6.37 -2.53
C PHE A 229 2.51 5.64 -1.87
N THR A 230 2.46 5.55 -0.54
CA THR A 230 3.42 4.81 0.28
C THR A 230 2.67 3.83 1.17
N PHE A 231 3.15 2.59 1.18
CA PHE A 231 2.78 1.62 2.22
C PHE A 231 3.98 1.34 3.11
N THR A 232 3.74 1.13 4.40
CA THR A 232 4.70 0.57 5.35
C THR A 232 4.04 -0.49 6.20
N GLY A 233 4.61 -1.69 6.23
CA GLY A 233 4.06 -2.79 7.01
C GLY A 233 4.74 -4.13 6.76
N ASP A 234 4.16 -5.15 7.36
CA ASP A 234 4.47 -6.57 7.27
C ASP A 234 3.15 -7.37 7.31
N ASP A 235 3.04 -8.58 6.77
CA ASP A 235 4.02 -9.37 6.03
C ASP A 235 3.97 -9.07 4.51
N ASP A 236 2.89 -9.46 3.84
CA ASP A 236 2.77 -9.37 2.39
C ASP A 236 1.83 -8.22 1.96
N VAL A 237 2.27 -7.36 1.04
CA VAL A 237 1.50 -6.28 0.40
C VAL A 237 1.77 -6.15 -1.08
N TRP A 238 0.68 -6.05 -1.83
CA TRP A 238 0.67 -5.73 -3.25
C TRP A 238 -0.32 -4.60 -3.53
N VAL A 239 0.15 -3.58 -4.26
CA VAL A 239 -0.70 -2.48 -4.72
C VAL A 239 -0.64 -2.39 -6.23
N PHE A 240 -1.81 -2.29 -6.83
CA PHE A 240 -1.99 -2.17 -8.26
C PHE A 240 -2.69 -0.84 -8.59
N ILE A 241 -2.22 -0.15 -9.62
CA ILE A 241 -2.90 1.00 -10.22
C ILE A 241 -3.35 0.58 -11.61
N ASP A 242 -4.66 0.64 -11.86
CA ASP A 242 -5.29 0.21 -13.11
C ASP A 242 -4.79 -1.16 -13.58
N GLY A 243 -4.77 -2.12 -12.64
CA GLY A 243 -4.33 -3.49 -12.88
C GLY A 243 -2.82 -3.71 -12.96
N HIS A 244 -1.98 -2.68 -12.89
CA HIS A 244 -0.51 -2.79 -12.95
C HIS A 244 0.12 -2.74 -11.55
N LEU A 245 0.98 -3.71 -11.22
CA LEU A 245 1.67 -3.80 -9.93
C LEU A 245 2.67 -2.66 -9.74
N VAL A 246 2.50 -1.86 -8.69
CA VAL A 246 3.35 -0.70 -8.35
C VAL A 246 4.05 -0.78 -6.99
N ILE A 247 3.55 -1.64 -6.08
CA ILE A 247 4.21 -2.00 -4.81
C ILE A 247 4.23 -3.52 -4.71
N ASP A 248 5.40 -4.09 -4.39
CA ASP A 248 5.63 -5.52 -4.22
C ASP A 248 6.47 -5.75 -2.97
N ILE A 249 5.77 -5.98 -1.86
CA ILE A 249 6.33 -6.25 -0.55
C ILE A 249 5.85 -7.64 -0.15
N GLY A 250 6.49 -8.70 -0.63
CA GLY A 250 6.13 -10.07 -0.25
C GLY A 250 7.02 -10.65 0.84
N GLY A 251 6.64 -11.81 1.35
CA GLY A 251 7.40 -12.57 2.33
C GLY A 251 7.14 -12.18 3.78
N VAL A 252 7.84 -12.87 4.68
CA VAL A 252 7.69 -12.68 6.14
C VAL A 252 8.88 -11.86 6.64
N HIS A 253 8.65 -10.63 7.06
CA HIS A 253 9.71 -9.69 7.44
C HIS A 253 9.24 -8.67 8.46
N SER A 254 10.17 -7.96 9.11
CA SER A 254 9.80 -6.73 9.83
C SER A 254 9.32 -5.67 8.84
N ALA A 255 8.47 -4.75 9.30
CA ALA A 255 7.96 -3.63 8.50
C ALA A 255 8.94 -3.07 7.45
N VAL A 256 8.51 -3.12 6.18
CA VAL A 256 9.19 -2.54 5.01
C VAL A 256 8.30 -1.47 4.41
N SER A 257 8.91 -0.40 3.91
CA SER A 257 8.23 0.65 3.16
C SER A 257 8.49 0.51 1.66
N GLN A 258 7.51 0.83 0.82
CA GLN A 258 7.72 1.19 -0.59
C GLN A 258 6.86 2.38 -0.97
N THR A 259 7.36 3.17 -1.90
CA THR A 259 6.70 4.36 -2.44
C THR A 259 6.66 4.30 -3.96
N ILE A 260 5.54 4.77 -4.53
CA ILE A 260 5.39 5.07 -5.95
C ILE A 260 4.94 6.51 -6.12
N ASP A 261 5.63 7.26 -6.99
CA ASP A 261 5.13 8.52 -7.53
C ASP A 261 4.41 8.22 -8.85
N LEU A 262 3.21 8.77 -9.03
CA LEU A 262 2.34 8.43 -10.16
C LEU A 262 2.85 9.01 -11.49
N ASP A 263 3.69 10.05 -11.46
CA ASP A 263 4.33 10.62 -12.66
C ASP A 263 5.34 9.67 -13.33
N ARG A 264 5.57 8.50 -12.73
CA ARG A 264 6.36 7.40 -13.31
C ARG A 264 5.50 6.45 -14.15
N LEU A 265 4.19 6.62 -14.16
CA LEU A 265 3.23 5.72 -14.77
C LEU A 265 2.69 6.36 -16.06
N ASP A 266 3.45 6.23 -17.15
CA ASP A 266 3.21 6.96 -18.42
C ASP A 266 1.84 6.65 -19.10
N TRP A 267 1.09 5.68 -18.59
CA TRP A 267 -0.26 5.35 -19.05
C TRP A 267 -1.36 6.14 -18.34
N LEU A 268 -1.03 6.90 -17.30
CA LEU A 268 -1.96 7.79 -16.63
C LEU A 268 -2.09 9.09 -17.42
N GLU A 269 -3.34 9.50 -17.65
CA GLU A 269 -3.72 10.71 -18.37
C GLU A 269 -4.39 11.69 -17.38
N ASP A 270 -4.02 12.97 -17.48
CA ASP A 270 -4.55 14.02 -16.60
C ASP A 270 -6.08 14.07 -16.61
N GLY A 271 -6.67 14.21 -15.42
CA GLY A 271 -8.12 14.26 -15.21
C GLY A 271 -8.85 12.93 -15.39
N GLN A 272 -8.18 11.84 -15.79
CA GLN A 272 -8.81 10.52 -15.89
C GLN A 272 -8.90 9.83 -14.54
N ARG A 273 -9.87 8.92 -14.42
CA ARG A 273 -10.10 8.12 -13.22
C ARG A 273 -9.48 6.74 -13.36
N TYR A 274 -8.78 6.31 -12.31
CA TYR A 274 -8.12 5.02 -12.24
C TYR A 274 -8.49 4.27 -10.96
N LYS A 275 -8.41 2.94 -11.02
CA LYS A 275 -8.56 2.06 -9.86
C LYS A 275 -7.24 1.94 -9.10
N LEU A 276 -7.31 1.91 -7.77
CA LEU A 276 -6.26 1.39 -6.90
C LEU A 276 -6.79 0.11 -6.23
N SER A 277 -6.07 -1.00 -6.41
CA SER A 277 -6.37 -2.27 -5.73
C SER A 277 -5.23 -2.59 -4.77
N PHE A 278 -5.59 -2.87 -3.53
CA PHE A 278 -4.67 -3.09 -2.42
C PHE A 278 -4.94 -4.46 -1.80
N PHE A 279 -3.88 -5.24 -1.63
CA PHE A 279 -3.92 -6.59 -1.11
C PHE A 279 -2.87 -6.73 -0.01
N PHE A 280 -3.29 -7.13 1.18
CA PHE A 280 -2.45 -7.31 2.35
C PHE A 280 -2.67 -8.70 2.94
N ALA A 281 -1.62 -9.35 3.43
CA ALA A 281 -1.72 -10.55 4.24
C ALA A 281 -0.79 -10.47 5.46
N GLU A 282 -1.38 -10.65 6.63
CA GLU A 282 -0.68 -10.99 7.86
C GLU A 282 -0.74 -12.51 8.02
N ARG A 283 0.42 -13.17 8.04
CA ARG A 283 0.45 -14.63 8.01
C ARG A 283 1.49 -15.26 8.92
N HIS A 284 2.22 -14.46 9.68
CA HIS A 284 3.22 -14.96 10.60
C HIS A 284 3.41 -14.03 11.81
N ARG A 285 3.65 -14.63 12.97
CA ARG A 285 3.89 -13.89 14.23
C ARG A 285 5.25 -13.16 14.22
N THR A 286 5.47 -12.12 15.03
CA THR A 286 4.73 -11.66 16.22
C THR A 286 4.28 -10.19 16.18
N GLN A 287 4.42 -9.51 15.04
CA GLN A 287 3.99 -8.12 14.87
C GLN A 287 3.08 -8.03 13.65
N SER A 288 2.22 -7.03 13.62
CA SER A 288 1.44 -6.67 12.43
C SER A 288 1.39 -5.15 12.33
N ASN A 289 2.01 -4.59 11.30
CA ASN A 289 2.17 -3.16 11.08
C ASN A 289 1.44 -2.77 9.79
N PHE A 290 0.68 -1.67 9.84
CA PHE A 290 -0.09 -1.21 8.69
C PHE A 290 -0.15 0.31 8.68
N ARG A 291 0.53 0.91 7.69
CA ARG A 291 0.50 2.34 7.46
C ARG A 291 0.39 2.66 5.97
N ILE A 292 -0.58 3.50 5.64
CA ILE A 292 -0.75 4.09 4.30
C ILE A 292 -0.51 5.59 4.42
N GLU A 293 0.29 6.14 3.51
CA GLU A 293 0.41 7.58 3.29
C GLU A 293 0.20 7.88 1.81
N THR A 294 -0.63 8.86 1.50
CA THR A 294 -0.90 9.21 0.11
C THR A 294 -1.34 10.65 -0.06
N THR A 295 -0.99 11.26 -1.18
CA THR A 295 -1.57 12.54 -1.64
C THR A 295 -2.76 12.32 -2.58
N MET A 296 -3.11 11.06 -2.86
CA MET A 296 -4.22 10.70 -3.73
C MET A 296 -5.56 10.96 -3.05
N GLN A 297 -6.48 11.59 -3.78
CA GLN A 297 -7.86 11.75 -3.32
C GLN A 297 -8.65 10.47 -3.57
N LEU A 298 -8.47 9.50 -2.67
CA LEU A 298 -9.13 8.20 -2.72
C LEU A 298 -10.64 8.34 -2.44
N ARG A 299 -11.44 7.51 -3.12
CA ARG A 299 -12.90 7.51 -2.99
C ARG A 299 -13.40 6.12 -2.64
N THR A 300 -14.38 6.05 -1.73
CA THR A 300 -15.08 4.80 -1.45
C THR A 300 -15.76 4.30 -2.71
N VAL A 301 -15.46 3.07 -3.11
CA VAL A 301 -16.26 2.35 -4.11
C VAL A 301 -17.35 1.63 -3.34
N GLN A 302 -18.61 1.84 -3.72
CA GLN A 302 -19.71 1.06 -3.14
C GLN A 302 -19.54 -0.39 -3.57
N LEU A 303 -19.12 -1.27 -2.66
CA LEU A 303 -19.09 -2.71 -2.92
C LEU A 303 -20.52 -3.20 -3.18
N PRO A 304 -20.76 -4.06 -4.17
CA PRO A 304 -22.05 -4.72 -4.30
C PRO A 304 -22.34 -5.50 -3.00
N PRO A 305 -23.60 -5.55 -2.54
CA PRO A 305 -23.95 -6.25 -1.31
C PRO A 305 -23.49 -7.71 -1.41
N THR A 306 -22.59 -8.12 -0.52
CA THR A 306 -22.19 -9.53 -0.42
C THR A 306 -23.43 -10.35 -0.10
N ALA A 307 -23.74 -11.32 -0.95
CA ALA A 307 -24.79 -12.28 -0.67
C ALA A 307 -24.38 -13.05 0.59
N ALA A 308 -25.11 -12.83 1.68
CA ALA A 308 -25.05 -13.70 2.85
C ALA A 308 -25.55 -15.09 2.42
N LEU A 309 -24.64 -15.97 2.00
CA LEU A 309 -24.91 -17.39 1.91
C LEU A 309 -24.83 -17.96 3.32
N TYR A 310 -25.92 -17.76 4.07
CA TYR A 310 -26.32 -18.64 5.14
C TYR A 310 -27.52 -19.44 4.63
N ASP A 311 -27.37 -20.76 4.60
CA ASP A 311 -28.39 -21.77 4.94
C ASP A 311 -27.67 -23.10 5.23
#